data_AF-A0A2S9X578-F1
#
_entry.id   AF-A0A2S9X578-F1
#
_cell.length_a   1.000
_cell.length_b   1.000
_cell.length_c   1.000
_cell.angle_alpha   90.00
_cell.angle_beta   90.00
_cell.angle_gamma   90.00
#
_symmetry.space_group_name_H-M   'P 1'
#
loop_
_entity.id
_entity.type
_entity.pdbx_description
1 polymer ?
#
loop_
_entity_poly.entity_id
_entity_poly.type
_entity_poly.pdbx_seq_one_letter_code
_entity_poly.pdbx_strand_id
1 'polypeptide(L)'
;MPTALIRRDDGPVLTIEEMRQQCRIDAGWSQEETAAEDKLLLRLERAAVRAGEGKLGGPLLAADYRLTLDAWPDLPWLTLPTAHAREVTAIQQLQGGHRQSWADFIALADGPRLQLKPRAGAWPATDAAPDAIQIDYRAGLAESGDAVPEDVRHWLLFRVGTYYEHREALLAGATLTELPTSFVDGLLAPYRLDEVAL
;
A
#
# COMPACT_ATOMS: atom_id res chain seq x y z
N MET A 1 7.71 -8.35 13.34
CA MET A 1 6.26 -8.36 13.62
C MET A 1 5.53 -8.66 12.31
N PRO A 2 4.88 -9.82 12.16
CA PRO A 2 4.19 -10.16 10.92
C PRO A 2 2.95 -9.30 10.72
N THR A 3 2.88 -8.67 9.54
CA THR A 3 1.69 -7.97 9.07
C THR A 3 1.11 -8.75 7.90
N ALA A 4 -0.16 -9.15 8.02
CA ALA A 4 -0.89 -9.86 6.98
C ALA A 4 -1.89 -8.91 6.30
N LEU A 5 -1.98 -8.97 4.97
CA LEU A 5 -3.05 -8.33 4.21
C LEU A 5 -4.32 -9.19 4.34
N ILE A 6 -5.42 -8.62 4.85
CA ILE A 6 -6.72 -9.30 4.96
C ILE A 6 -7.53 -9.09 3.69
N ARG A 7 -7.67 -7.83 3.27
CA ARG A 7 -8.48 -7.42 2.12
C ARG A 7 -7.83 -6.20 1.49
N ARG A 8 -7.96 -6.05 0.18
CA ARG A 8 -7.58 -4.82 -0.51
C ARG A 8 -8.65 -4.42 -1.50
N ASP A 9 -8.74 -3.13 -1.76
CA ASP A 9 -9.39 -2.62 -2.95
C ASP A 9 -8.56 -3.05 -4.19
N ASP A 10 -9.23 -3.72 -5.12
CA ASP A 10 -8.69 -4.17 -6.40
C ASP A 10 -9.19 -3.31 -7.56
N GLY A 11 -9.79 -2.15 -7.29
CA GLY A 11 -10.06 -1.13 -8.28
C GLY A 11 -8.78 -0.65 -8.98
N PRO A 12 -8.90 -0.17 -10.23
CA PRO A 12 -7.78 0.47 -10.92
C PRO A 12 -7.55 1.87 -10.35
N VAL A 13 -6.28 2.27 -10.25
CA VAL A 13 -5.92 3.66 -9.93
C VAL A 13 -6.05 4.52 -11.18
N LEU A 14 -5.56 4.03 -12.31
CA LEU A 14 -5.62 4.71 -13.61
C LEU A 14 -6.80 4.23 -14.45
N THR A 15 -7.47 5.14 -15.14
CA THR A 15 -8.51 4.77 -16.09
C THR A 15 -7.89 4.20 -17.37
N ILE A 16 -8.67 3.38 -18.10
CA ILE A 16 -8.24 2.85 -19.39
C ILE A 16 -7.92 3.99 -20.36
N GLU A 17 -8.69 5.07 -20.34
CA GLU A 17 -8.51 6.19 -21.26
C GLU A 17 -7.18 6.92 -21.02
N GLU A 18 -6.83 7.19 -19.77
CA GLU A 18 -5.54 7.78 -19.43
C GLU A 18 -4.37 6.90 -19.90
N MET A 19 -4.49 5.59 -19.73
CA MET A 19 -3.47 4.64 -20.17
C MET A 19 -3.37 4.55 -21.70
N ARG A 20 -4.50 4.60 -22.43
CA ARG A 20 -4.49 4.65 -23.90
C ARG A 20 -3.83 5.92 -24.41
N GLN A 21 -4.17 7.06 -23.82
CA GLN A 21 -3.55 8.33 -24.16
C GLN A 21 -2.04 8.30 -23.92
N GLN A 22 -1.61 7.75 -22.78
CA GLN A 22 -0.20 7.59 -22.44
C GLN A 22 0.54 6.69 -23.43
N CYS A 23 -0.05 5.56 -23.81
CA CYS A 23 0.53 4.59 -24.72
C CYS A 23 0.31 4.94 -26.21
N ARG A 24 -0.35 6.06 -26.52
CA ARG A 24 -0.71 6.51 -27.88
C ARG A 24 -1.44 5.42 -28.68
N ILE A 25 -2.39 4.76 -28.05
CA ILE A 25 -3.23 3.74 -28.69
C ILE A 25 -4.37 4.44 -29.46
N ASP A 26 -4.44 4.22 -30.77
CA ASP A 26 -5.39 4.87 -31.67
C ASP A 26 -6.76 4.18 -31.70
N ALA A 27 -7.82 4.96 -31.98
CA ALA A 27 -9.21 4.50 -32.06
C ALA A 27 -9.57 3.67 -33.32
N GLY A 28 -8.58 3.31 -34.16
CA GLY A 28 -8.80 2.63 -35.44
C GLY A 28 -8.91 1.11 -35.37
N TRP A 29 -8.80 0.51 -34.18
CA TRP A 29 -8.76 -0.93 -33.99
C TRP A 29 -10.14 -1.58 -34.02
N SER A 30 -10.17 -2.86 -34.35
CA SER A 30 -11.39 -3.65 -34.17
C SER A 30 -11.78 -3.73 -32.69
N GLN A 31 -13.03 -4.10 -32.44
CA GLN A 31 -13.54 -4.26 -31.07
C GLN A 31 -12.78 -5.36 -30.30
N GLU A 32 -12.35 -6.42 -30.99
CA GLU A 32 -11.60 -7.53 -30.37
C GLU A 32 -10.18 -7.10 -29.99
N GLU A 33 -9.49 -6.39 -30.88
CA GLU A 33 -8.15 -5.82 -30.60
C GLU A 33 -8.21 -4.82 -29.44
N THR A 34 -9.21 -3.94 -29.44
CA THR A 34 -9.44 -2.97 -28.35
C THR A 34 -9.62 -3.69 -27.01
N ALA A 35 -10.44 -4.74 -26.96
CA ALA A 35 -10.70 -5.48 -25.73
C ALA A 35 -9.48 -6.28 -25.25
N ALA A 36 -8.66 -6.81 -26.17
CA ALA A 36 -7.41 -7.48 -25.83
C ALA A 36 -6.40 -6.51 -25.20
N GLU A 37 -6.36 -5.29 -25.74
CA GLU A 37 -5.45 -4.25 -25.27
C GLU A 37 -5.83 -3.67 -23.93
N ASP A 38 -7.11 -3.40 -23.70
CA ASP A 38 -7.59 -2.93 -22.40
C ASP A 38 -7.20 -3.91 -21.28
N LYS A 39 -7.32 -5.22 -21.56
CA LYS A 39 -6.87 -6.27 -20.64
C LYS A 39 -5.36 -6.25 -20.43
N LEU A 40 -4.57 -5.88 -21.45
CA LEU A 40 -3.13 -5.71 -21.28
C LEU A 40 -2.83 -4.49 -20.40
N LEU A 41 -3.42 -3.33 -20.70
CA LEU A 41 -3.23 -2.09 -19.93
C LEU A 41 -3.59 -2.28 -18.45
N LEU A 42 -4.71 -2.93 -18.14
CA LEU A 42 -5.09 -3.24 -16.75
C LEU A 42 -4.08 -4.14 -16.03
N ARG A 43 -3.42 -5.07 -16.74
CA ARG A 43 -2.34 -5.90 -16.16
C ARG A 43 -1.07 -5.08 -15.90
N LEU A 44 -0.72 -4.18 -16.81
CA LEU A 44 0.43 -3.29 -16.65
C LEU A 44 0.21 -2.26 -15.54
N GLU A 45 -1.01 -1.72 -15.41
CA GLU A 45 -1.44 -0.88 -14.31
C GLU A 45 -1.23 -1.58 -12.98
N ARG A 46 -1.69 -2.83 -12.87
CA ARG A 46 -1.53 -3.61 -11.64
C ARG A 46 -0.06 -3.80 -11.27
N ALA A 47 0.80 -4.06 -12.27
CA ALA A 47 2.23 -4.17 -12.06
C ALA A 47 2.86 -2.85 -11.61
N ALA A 48 2.45 -1.73 -12.22
CA ALA A 48 2.90 -0.39 -11.84
C ALA A 48 2.47 -0.04 -10.41
N VAL A 49 1.20 -0.29 -10.06
CA VAL A 49 0.68 -0.10 -8.69
C VAL A 49 1.50 -0.89 -7.70
N ARG A 50 1.79 -2.17 -7.96
CA ARG A 50 2.63 -3.00 -7.05
C ARG A 50 4.04 -2.45 -6.89
N ALA A 51 4.65 -1.96 -7.97
CA ALA A 51 5.95 -1.31 -7.89
C ALA A 51 5.91 -0.01 -7.06
N GLY A 52 4.85 0.78 -7.19
CA GLY A 52 4.63 2.00 -6.41
C GLY A 52 4.42 1.71 -4.94
N GLU A 53 3.52 0.78 -4.61
CA GLU A 53 3.26 0.31 -3.24
C GLU A 53 4.54 -0.20 -2.57
N GLY A 54 5.40 -0.92 -3.31
CA GLY A 54 6.69 -1.38 -2.81
C GLY A 54 7.65 -0.25 -2.47
N LYS A 55 7.66 0.84 -3.26
CA LYS A 55 8.49 2.03 -3.00
C LYS A 55 7.96 2.88 -1.83
N LEU A 56 6.63 2.94 -1.67
CA LEU A 56 5.99 3.72 -0.61
C LEU A 56 5.90 2.95 0.72
N GLY A 57 5.94 1.62 0.69
CA GLY A 57 5.83 0.76 1.89
C GLY A 57 4.39 0.56 2.36
N GLY A 58 3.41 0.79 1.50
CA GLY A 58 1.98 0.67 1.81
C GLY A 58 1.10 0.70 0.56
N PRO A 59 -0.19 0.39 0.72
CA PRO A 59 -1.12 0.32 -0.40
C PRO A 59 -1.48 1.73 -0.93
N LEU A 60 -1.73 1.84 -2.24
CA LEU A 60 -2.21 3.10 -2.82
C LEU A 60 -3.69 3.33 -2.52
N LEU A 61 -4.50 2.31 -2.76
CA LEU A 61 -5.93 2.30 -2.41
C LEU A 61 -6.14 1.68 -1.03
N ALA A 62 -7.33 1.85 -0.47
CA ALA A 62 -7.70 1.30 0.81
C ALA A 62 -7.48 -0.23 0.89
N ALA A 63 -6.84 -0.68 1.97
CA ALA A 63 -6.65 -2.08 2.28
C ALA A 63 -6.65 -2.33 3.79
N ASP A 64 -7.18 -3.48 4.17
CA ASP A 64 -7.30 -3.95 5.55
C ASP A 64 -6.12 -4.88 5.86
N TYR A 65 -5.44 -4.60 6.97
CA TYR A 65 -4.29 -5.34 7.45
C TYR A 65 -4.51 -5.84 8.88
N ARG A 66 -3.81 -6.91 9.21
CA ARG A 66 -3.64 -7.41 10.58
C ARG A 66 -2.17 -7.40 10.96
N LEU A 67 -1.84 -6.69 12.04
CA LEU A 67 -0.55 -6.80 12.72
C LEU A 67 -0.72 -7.76 13.90
N THR A 68 0.13 -8.77 13.96
CA THR A 68 0.10 -9.76 15.04
C THR A 68 1.37 -9.69 15.87
N LEU A 69 1.22 -9.64 17.20
CA LEU A 69 2.31 -9.53 18.17
C LEU A 69 2.17 -10.60 19.26
N ASP A 70 3.30 -11.09 19.76
CA ASP A 70 3.35 -12.01 20.90
C ASP A 70 3.29 -11.26 22.24
N ALA A 71 3.74 -10.00 22.26
CA ALA A 71 3.70 -9.12 23.41
C ALA A 71 3.66 -7.64 22.96
N TRP A 72 3.16 -6.76 23.83
CA TRP A 72 3.28 -5.33 23.64
C TRP A 72 4.75 -4.90 23.67
N PRO A 73 5.13 -3.82 22.95
CA PRO A 73 6.50 -3.33 22.98
C PRO A 73 6.83 -2.73 24.36
N ASP A 74 8.11 -2.77 24.73
CA ASP A 74 8.62 -2.08 25.94
C ASP A 74 8.59 -0.54 25.80
N LEU A 75 8.30 -0.04 24.60
CA LEU A 75 8.09 1.38 24.32
C LEU A 75 6.65 1.80 24.67
N PRO A 76 6.41 3.05 25.09
CA PRO A 76 5.06 3.52 25.41
C PRO A 76 4.20 3.79 24.17
N TRP A 77 4.71 3.51 22.97
CA TRP A 77 3.98 3.57 21.71
C TRP A 77 4.32 2.36 20.82
N LEU A 78 3.40 2.04 19.91
CA LEU A 78 3.55 1.05 18.87
C LEU A 78 3.35 1.74 17.51
N THR A 79 4.36 1.72 16.66
CA THR A 79 4.26 2.25 15.30
C THR A 79 3.79 1.14 14.36
N LEU A 80 2.72 1.38 13.60
CA LEU A 80 2.27 0.42 12.59
C LEU A 80 3.24 0.38 11.40
N PRO A 81 3.58 -0.81 10.88
CA PRO A 81 4.63 -0.97 9.87
C PRO A 81 4.19 -0.58 8.44
N THR A 82 2.88 -0.50 8.18
CA THR A 82 2.34 -0.16 6.85
C THR A 82 2.24 1.35 6.67
N ALA A 83 2.72 1.86 5.54
CA ALA A 83 2.54 3.27 5.19
C ALA A 83 1.09 3.66 5.00
N HIS A 84 0.79 4.92 5.33
CA HIS A 84 -0.55 5.50 5.25
C HIS A 84 -1.61 4.68 5.98
N ALA A 85 -1.26 4.02 7.09
CA ALA A 85 -2.24 3.52 8.04
C ALA A 85 -3.03 4.71 8.61
N ARG A 86 -4.37 4.63 8.59
CA ARG A 86 -5.25 5.75 8.96
C ARG A 86 -6.11 5.45 10.19
N GLU A 87 -6.53 4.21 10.31
CA GLU A 87 -7.55 3.83 11.28
C GLU A 87 -7.27 2.43 11.81
N VAL A 88 -7.29 2.28 13.14
CA VAL A 88 -7.35 0.97 13.79
C VAL A 88 -8.81 0.60 13.94
N THR A 89 -9.21 -0.52 13.35
CA THR A 89 -10.60 -0.98 13.34
C THR A 89 -10.89 -1.91 14.52
N ALA A 90 -9.90 -2.71 14.95
CA ALA A 90 -10.04 -3.55 16.15
C ALA A 90 -8.68 -3.90 16.75
N ILE A 91 -8.64 -4.04 18.08
CA ILE A 91 -7.55 -4.71 18.78
C ILE A 91 -8.12 -5.85 19.61
N GLN A 92 -7.57 -7.04 19.43
CA GLN A 92 -7.91 -8.25 20.16
C GLN A 92 -6.68 -8.75 20.92
N GLN A 93 -6.83 -9.04 22.20
CA GLN A 93 -5.74 -9.50 23.05
C GLN A 93 -6.13 -10.75 23.83
N LEU A 94 -5.16 -11.62 24.10
CA LEU A 94 -5.32 -12.81 24.93
C LEU A 94 -5.02 -12.44 26.39
N GLN A 95 -6.00 -12.63 27.28
CA GLN A 95 -5.79 -12.56 28.73
C GLN A 95 -6.56 -13.68 29.43
N GLY A 96 -5.90 -14.38 30.36
CA GLY A 96 -6.51 -15.46 31.13
C GLY A 96 -7.02 -16.62 30.25
N GLY A 97 -6.40 -16.86 29.10
CA GLY A 97 -6.78 -17.90 28.13
C GLY A 97 -7.90 -17.50 27.17
N HIS A 98 -8.39 -16.25 27.22
CA HIS A 98 -9.52 -15.79 26.41
C HIS A 98 -9.18 -14.58 25.55
N ARG A 99 -9.66 -14.58 24.30
CA ARG A 99 -9.53 -13.44 23.38
C ARG A 99 -10.59 -12.39 23.71
N GLN A 100 -10.18 -11.14 23.85
CA GLN A 100 -11.08 -10.03 24.14
C GLN A 100 -10.66 -8.74 23.43
N SER A 101 -11.63 -7.88 23.17
CA SER A 101 -11.42 -6.56 22.58
C SER A 101 -10.73 -5.61 23.55
N TRP A 102 -9.80 -4.80 23.05
CA TRP A 102 -9.23 -3.67 23.77
C TRP A 102 -9.39 -2.39 22.96
N ALA A 103 -9.90 -1.34 23.62
CA ALA A 103 -10.21 -0.06 22.99
C ALA A 103 -9.63 1.15 23.74
N ASP A 104 -8.88 0.93 24.83
CA ASP A 104 -8.33 2.01 25.66
C ASP A 104 -6.99 2.54 25.13
N PHE A 105 -7.01 2.98 23.87
CA PHE A 105 -5.83 3.51 23.17
C PHE A 105 -6.11 4.86 22.53
N ILE A 106 -5.04 5.53 22.14
CA ILE A 106 -5.02 6.74 21.32
C ILE A 106 -4.25 6.39 20.05
N ALA A 107 -4.80 6.73 18.88
CA ALA A 107 -4.12 6.65 17.60
C ALA A 107 -3.64 8.06 17.20
N LEU A 108 -2.34 8.21 17.01
CA LEU A 108 -1.69 9.46 16.60
C LEU A 108 -1.41 9.37 15.09
N ALA A 109 -2.18 10.12 14.31
CA ALA A 109 -2.09 10.14 12.85
C ALA A 109 -1.24 11.30 12.30
N ASP A 110 -0.78 12.21 13.16
CA ASP A 110 -0.04 13.43 12.75
C ASP A 110 1.41 13.16 12.31
N GLY A 111 1.92 11.94 12.54
CA GLY A 111 3.25 11.50 12.13
C GLY A 111 3.26 10.75 10.78
N PRO A 112 4.45 10.45 10.23
CA PRO A 112 4.56 9.71 8.96
C PRO A 112 3.94 8.30 9.02
N ARG A 113 3.80 7.73 10.22
CA ARG A 113 3.17 6.44 10.47
C ARG A 113 2.14 6.57 11.58
N LEU A 114 1.10 5.75 11.53
CA LEU A 114 0.12 5.65 12.62
C LEU A 114 0.78 5.05 13.86
N GLN A 115 0.75 5.79 14.97
CA GLN A 115 1.25 5.32 16.26
C GLN A 115 0.11 5.07 17.23
N LEU A 116 0.18 3.96 17.97
CA LEU A 116 -0.75 3.61 19.02
C LEU A 116 -0.11 3.81 20.38
N LYS A 117 -0.88 4.36 21.31
CA LYS A 117 -0.47 4.54 22.71
C LYS A 117 -1.61 4.18 23.65
N PRO A 118 -1.36 3.50 24.79
CA PRO A 118 -2.37 3.30 25.81
C PRO A 118 -2.84 4.62 26.41
N ARG A 119 -4.15 4.80 26.57
CA ARG A 119 -4.70 6.02 27.18
C ARG A 119 -4.35 6.12 28.66
N ALA A 120 -4.36 5.00 29.37
CA ALA A 120 -3.94 4.90 30.77
C ALA A 120 -2.41 4.99 30.98
N GLY A 121 -1.62 5.07 29.90
CA GLY A 121 -0.16 5.26 29.96
C GLY A 121 0.68 3.98 30.03
N ALA A 122 0.07 2.82 30.26
CA ALA A 122 0.74 1.52 30.23
C ALA A 122 -0.04 0.52 29.37
N TRP A 123 0.67 -0.37 28.67
CA TRP A 123 0.03 -1.43 27.91
C TRP A 123 -0.71 -2.40 28.84
N PRO A 124 -1.88 -2.92 28.45
CA PRO A 124 -2.57 -3.93 29.24
C PRO A 124 -1.73 -5.21 29.33
N ALA A 125 -1.83 -5.92 30.45
CA ALA A 125 -1.21 -7.23 30.59
C ALA A 125 -1.76 -8.18 29.51
N THR A 126 -0.91 -9.04 28.95
CA THR A 126 -1.32 -10.08 27.99
C THR A 126 -0.73 -11.41 28.40
N ASP A 127 -1.38 -12.49 27.99
CA ASP A 127 -0.83 -13.82 28.17
C ASP A 127 0.45 -13.98 27.35
N ALA A 128 1.43 -14.71 27.90
CA ALA A 128 2.64 -15.06 27.20
C ALA A 128 2.36 -16.20 26.19
N ALA A 129 1.86 -15.84 25.01
CA ALA A 129 1.52 -16.77 23.95
C ALA A 129 1.85 -16.18 22.57
N PRO A 130 2.16 -17.02 21.56
CA PRO A 130 2.22 -16.57 20.19
C PRO A 130 0.90 -15.91 19.76
N ASP A 131 0.98 -14.86 18.96
CA ASP A 131 -0.18 -14.13 18.44
C ASP A 131 -1.14 -13.64 19.55
N ALA A 132 -0.61 -13.31 20.73
CA ALA A 132 -1.40 -12.84 21.86
C ALA A 132 -2.16 -11.54 21.54
N ILE A 133 -1.65 -10.72 20.63
CA ILE A 133 -2.26 -9.43 20.23
C ILE A 133 -2.48 -9.44 18.72
N GLN A 134 -3.67 -9.06 18.30
CA GLN A 134 -4.04 -8.87 16.90
C GLN A 134 -4.63 -7.48 16.73
N ILE A 135 -4.06 -6.70 15.82
CA ILE A 135 -4.46 -5.32 15.53
C ILE A 135 -4.91 -5.27 14.08
N ASP A 136 -6.21 -5.08 13.88
CA ASP A 136 -6.79 -4.85 12.58
C ASP A 136 -6.84 -3.35 12.29
N TYR A 137 -6.39 -2.95 11.11
CA TYR A 137 -6.32 -1.55 10.72
C TYR A 137 -6.44 -1.37 9.20
N ARG A 138 -6.86 -0.17 8.81
CA ARG A 138 -6.98 0.24 7.41
C ARG A 138 -5.81 1.14 7.02
N ALA A 139 -5.22 0.86 5.87
CA ALA A 139 -4.16 1.66 5.26
C ALA A 139 -4.49 1.99 3.81
N GLY A 140 -3.99 3.12 3.32
CA GLY A 140 -4.25 3.58 1.95
C GLY A 140 -3.85 5.04 1.75
N LEU A 141 -3.29 5.37 0.58
CA LEU A 141 -3.07 6.76 0.18
C LEU A 141 -4.38 7.43 -0.26
N ALA A 142 -5.35 6.67 -0.77
CA ALA A 142 -6.66 7.17 -1.19
C ALA A 142 -7.76 6.11 -1.06
N GLU A 143 -9.02 6.56 -1.09
CA GLU A 143 -10.21 5.70 -1.08
C GLU A 143 -10.66 5.26 -2.48
N SER A 144 -10.17 5.93 -3.53
CA SER A 144 -10.46 5.65 -4.92
C SER A 144 -9.31 6.09 -5.80
N GLY A 145 -9.25 5.58 -7.04
CA GLY A 145 -8.17 5.88 -7.98
C GLY A 145 -7.99 7.37 -8.25
N ASP A 146 -9.08 8.09 -8.49
CA ASP A 146 -9.12 9.53 -8.76
C ASP A 146 -8.69 10.40 -7.55
N ALA A 147 -8.80 9.86 -6.33
CA ALA A 147 -8.34 10.53 -5.11
C ALA A 147 -6.84 10.30 -4.82
N VAL A 148 -6.15 9.45 -5.60
CA VAL A 148 -4.69 9.30 -5.51
C VAL A 148 -4.03 10.60 -5.97
N PRO A 149 -3.01 11.13 -5.25
CA PRO A 149 -2.33 12.35 -5.65
C PRO A 149 -1.79 12.31 -7.08
N GLU A 150 -1.90 13.43 -7.79
CA GLU A 150 -1.55 13.56 -9.20
C GLU A 150 -0.10 13.13 -9.49
N ASP A 151 0.84 13.45 -8.60
CA ASP A 151 2.25 13.04 -8.72
C ASP A 151 2.41 11.51 -8.77
N VAL A 152 1.68 10.79 -7.92
CA VAL A 152 1.68 9.31 -7.88
C VAL A 152 0.97 8.76 -9.12
N ARG A 153 -0.12 9.38 -9.56
CA ARG A 153 -0.83 8.98 -10.79
C ARG A 153 0.08 9.14 -12.02
N HIS A 154 0.81 10.25 -12.12
CA HIS A 154 1.80 10.47 -13.19
C HIS A 154 2.94 9.46 -13.13
N TRP A 155 3.45 9.16 -11.94
CA TRP A 155 4.44 8.10 -11.77
C TRP A 155 3.93 6.76 -12.33
N LEU A 156 2.69 6.39 -12.02
CA LEU A 156 2.06 5.18 -12.56
C LEU A 156 1.93 5.21 -14.08
N LEU A 157 1.52 6.33 -14.68
CA LEU A 157 1.41 6.48 -16.14
C LEU A 157 2.76 6.29 -16.84
N PHE A 158 3.83 6.88 -16.31
CA PHE A 158 5.19 6.66 -16.84
C PHE A 158 5.58 5.18 -16.79
N ARG A 159 5.25 4.48 -15.70
CA ARG A 159 5.55 3.05 -15.55
C ARG A 159 4.73 2.20 -16.51
N VAL A 160 3.44 2.48 -16.67
CA VAL A 160 2.58 1.77 -17.63
C VAL A 160 3.11 1.95 -19.05
N GLY A 161 3.43 3.20 -19.46
CA GLY A 161 4.01 3.47 -20.77
C GLY A 161 5.32 2.70 -21.01
N THR A 162 6.22 2.72 -20.01
CA THR A 162 7.49 1.98 -20.08
C THR A 162 7.25 0.46 -20.23
N TYR A 163 6.35 -0.11 -19.43
CA TYR A 163 6.03 -1.54 -19.53
C TYR A 163 5.37 -1.91 -20.86
N TYR A 164 4.58 -0.99 -21.40
CA TYR A 164 3.89 -1.18 -22.66
C TYR A 164 4.85 -1.20 -23.85
N GLU A 165 5.78 -0.23 -23.89
CA GLU A 165 6.82 -0.12 -24.93
C GLU A 165 7.82 -1.29 -24.89
N HIS A 166 8.13 -1.79 -23.69
CA HIS A 166 9.13 -2.84 -23.48
C HIS A 166 8.55 -4.21 -23.12
N ARG A 167 7.27 -4.45 -23.46
CA ARG A 167 6.55 -5.69 -23.10
C ARG A 167 7.27 -6.97 -23.53
N GLU A 168 7.91 -6.98 -24.70
CA GLU A 168 8.65 -8.15 -25.20
C GLU A 168 9.96 -8.37 -24.46
N ALA A 169 10.68 -7.30 -24.11
CA ALA A 169 11.92 -7.37 -23.35
C ALA A 169 11.68 -7.88 -21.92
N LEU A 170 10.58 -7.45 -21.30
CA LEU A 170 10.17 -7.94 -19.97
C LEU A 170 9.80 -9.43 -19.99
N LEU A 171 9.12 -9.89 -21.05
CA LEU A 171 8.80 -11.31 -21.23
C LEU A 171 10.05 -12.16 -21.50
N ALA A 172 11.06 -11.60 -22.16
CA ALA A 172 12.35 -12.25 -22.41
C ALA A 172 13.30 -12.24 -21.18
N GLY A 173 12.85 -11.72 -20.03
CA GLY A 173 13.66 -11.65 -18.81
C GLY A 173 14.79 -10.63 -18.85
N ALA A 174 14.76 -9.69 -19.81
CA ALA A 174 15.75 -8.63 -19.88
C ALA A 174 15.52 -7.63 -18.74
N THR A 175 16.59 -7.28 -18.03
CA THR A 175 16.59 -6.13 -17.14
C THR A 175 16.63 -4.89 -18.01
N LEU A 176 15.55 -4.10 -17.99
CA LEU A 176 15.58 -2.77 -18.58
C LEU A 176 16.59 -1.94 -17.77
N THR A 177 17.64 -1.46 -18.43
CA THR A 177 18.50 -0.42 -17.87
C THR A 177 17.60 0.76 -17.57
N GLU A 178 17.25 0.95 -16.29
CA GLU A 178 16.31 1.97 -15.89
C GLU A 178 16.76 3.33 -16.43
N LEU A 179 15.88 4.05 -17.14
CA LEU A 179 15.99 5.50 -17.34
C LEU A 179 16.38 6.12 -15.99
N PRO A 180 17.23 7.16 -15.91
CA PRO A 180 17.71 7.71 -14.64
C PRO A 180 16.55 7.93 -13.67
N THR A 181 16.38 6.98 -12.75
CA THR A 181 15.14 6.77 -11.98
C THR A 181 14.95 7.87 -10.97
N SER A 182 15.97 8.70 -10.73
CA SER A 182 15.97 9.79 -9.79
C SER A 182 14.91 10.85 -10.10
N PHE A 183 14.62 11.14 -11.38
CA PHE A 183 13.62 12.17 -11.69
C PHE A 183 12.19 11.65 -11.48
N VAL A 184 11.87 10.49 -12.06
CA VAL A 184 10.51 9.94 -11.99
C VAL A 184 10.19 9.48 -10.57
N ASP A 185 11.08 8.74 -9.90
CA ASP A 185 10.85 8.32 -8.51
C ASP A 185 10.80 9.51 -7.52
N GLY A 186 11.33 10.69 -7.91
CA GLY A 186 11.15 11.93 -7.15
C GLY A 186 9.69 12.31 -6.95
N LEU A 187 8.78 11.92 -7.85
CA LEU A 187 7.34 12.11 -7.71
C LEU A 187 6.75 11.36 -6.50
N LEU A 188 7.40 10.28 -6.07
CA LEU A 188 6.96 9.51 -4.90
C LEU A 188 7.54 10.06 -3.59
N ALA A 189 8.58 10.89 -3.65
CA ALA A 189 9.35 11.30 -2.46
C ALA A 189 8.48 11.89 -1.33
N PRO A 190 7.48 12.76 -1.58
CA PRO A 190 6.64 13.32 -0.50
C PRO A 190 5.78 12.29 0.22
N TYR A 191 5.56 11.13 -0.39
CA TYR A 191 4.68 10.07 0.12
C TYR A 191 5.46 8.90 0.72
N ARG A 192 6.79 8.89 0.56
CA ARG A 192 7.63 7.84 1.13
C ARG A 192 7.73 8.03 2.63
N LEU A 193 7.77 6.91 3.32
CA LEU A 193 8.21 6.90 4.70
C LEU A 193 9.73 6.96 4.68
N ASP A 194 10.28 8.13 4.98
CA ASP A 194 11.70 8.20 5.30
C ASP A 194 11.95 7.30 6.52
N GLU A 195 12.89 6.36 6.39
CA GLU A 195 13.50 5.75 7.57
C GLU A 195 14.24 6.87 8.29
N VAL A 196 13.59 7.49 9.26
CA VAL A 196 14.33 8.18 10.32
C VAL A 196 15.07 7.08 11.05
N ALA A 197 16.33 6.86 10.66
CA ALA A 197 17.28 6.06 11.44
C ALA A 197 17.33 6.69 12.84
N LEU A 198 16.66 6.03 13.79
CA LEU A 198 16.78 6.30 15.22
C LEU A 198 18.05 5.65 15.76
#